data_AF-A0A914RMP2-F1
#
_entry.id   AF-A0A914RMP2-F1
#
_cell.length_a   1.000
_cell.length_b   1.000
_cell.length_c   1.000
_cell.angle_alpha   90.00
_cell.angle_beta   90.00
_cell.angle_gamma   90.00
#
_symmetry.space_group_name_H-M   'P 1'
#
loop_
_entity.id
_entity.type
_entity.pdbx_description
1 polymer ?
#
loop_
_entity_poly.entity_id
_entity_poly.type
_entity_poly.pdbx_seq_one_letter_code
_entity_poly.pdbx_strand_id
1 'polypeptide(L)'
;MSSRGRCASCSEPIDAGGAICARGRLYHLNHFCCEVCAYPIAFSEQGFVLSDGKLACMKCFRRLAPKCHNSSGRPLDRDCQWGQLLMDHVLKDVDNAVPTDY
;
A
#
# COMPACT_ATOMS: atom_id res chain seq x y z
N MET A 1 4.17 28.47 -0.76
CA MET A 1 4.21 27.34 -1.70
C MET A 1 4.72 26.13 -0.94
N SER A 2 3.86 25.49 -0.15
CA SER A 2 4.28 24.40 0.74
C SER A 2 4.25 23.10 -0.05
N SER A 3 5.42 22.48 -0.26
CA SER A 3 5.53 21.20 -0.96
C SER A 3 4.78 20.13 -0.17
N ARG A 4 3.71 19.56 -0.76
CA ARG A 4 2.75 18.60 -0.18
C ARG A 4 3.32 17.19 0.09
N GLY A 5 4.62 17.11 0.36
CA GLY A 5 5.38 15.86 0.38
C GLY A 5 5.79 15.39 -1.02
N ARG A 6 6.88 14.62 -1.08
CA ARG A 6 7.41 14.05 -2.32
C ARG A 6 7.06 12.57 -2.40
N CYS A 7 6.75 12.10 -3.60
CA CYS A 7 6.56 10.69 -3.86
C CYS A 7 7.85 9.92 -3.55
N ALA A 8 7.79 8.89 -2.72
CA ALA A 8 8.96 8.08 -2.40
C ALA A 8 9.45 7.19 -3.57
N SER A 9 8.64 7.05 -4.63
CA SER A 9 8.98 6.29 -5.84
C SER A 9 9.65 7.15 -6.91
N CYS A 10 9.06 8.28 -7.29
CA CYS A 10 9.61 9.17 -8.33
C CYS A 10 10.32 10.42 -7.80
N SER A 11 10.31 10.66 -6.48
CA SER A 11 10.89 11.85 -5.83
C SER A 11 10.25 13.19 -6.23
N GLU A 12 9.18 13.18 -7.02
CA GLU A 12 8.46 14.38 -7.44
C GLU A 12 7.44 14.83 -6.39
N PRO A 13 7.12 16.14 -6.34
CA PRO A 13 6.07 16.64 -5.46
C PRO A 13 4.73 16.00 -5.79
N ILE A 14 3.97 15.62 -4.75
CA ILE A 14 2.61 15.12 -4.94
C ILE A 14 1.67 16.30 -5.27
N ASP A 15 1.04 16.26 -6.43
CA ASP A 15 0.02 17.23 -6.84
C ASP A 15 -1.26 17.14 -5.99
N ALA A 16 -2.13 18.16 -6.08
CA ALA A 16 -3.38 18.27 -5.33
C ALA A 16 -4.47 17.22 -5.70
N GLY A 17 -4.09 16.10 -6.35
CA GLY A 17 -4.98 15.05 -6.86
C GLY A 17 -5.15 13.84 -5.94
N GLY A 18 -4.58 13.87 -4.73
CA GLY A 18 -4.66 12.78 -3.76
C GLY A 18 -3.40 11.91 -3.74
N ALA A 19 -3.06 11.42 -2.54
CA ALA A 19 -1.83 10.69 -2.27
C ALA A 19 -2.13 9.42 -1.47
N ILE A 20 -1.26 8.43 -1.59
CA ILE A 20 -1.27 7.26 -0.73
C ILE A 20 -0.16 7.43 0.27
N CYS A 21 -0.51 7.56 1.54
CA CYS A 21 0.46 7.36 2.60
C CYS A 21 0.61 5.85 2.79
N ALA A 22 1.84 5.36 2.89
CA ALA A 22 2.14 3.96 3.13
C ALA A 22 3.44 3.89 3.93
N ARG A 23 3.39 3.31 5.13
CA ARG A 23 4.56 3.20 6.03
C ARG A 23 5.21 4.56 6.31
N GLY A 24 4.40 5.62 6.43
CA GLY A 24 4.86 6.99 6.67
C GLY A 24 5.51 7.68 5.46
N ARG A 25 5.35 7.13 4.25
CA ARG A 25 5.83 7.70 2.99
C ARG A 25 4.68 7.96 2.03
N LEU A 26 4.77 9.03 1.24
CA LEU A 26 3.75 9.40 0.27
C LEU A 26 4.05 8.80 -1.11
N TYR A 27 3.02 8.34 -1.79
CA TYR A 27 3.08 7.77 -3.14
C TYR A 27 1.96 8.34 -3.99
N HIS A 28 2.24 8.55 -5.28
CA HIS A 28 1.20 8.86 -6.25
C HIS A 28 0.27 7.66 -6.43
N LEU A 29 -1.02 7.94 -6.68
CA LEU A 29 -2.02 6.90 -7.01
C LEU A 29 -1.56 5.98 -8.16
N ASN A 30 -0.82 6.55 -9.13
CA ASN A 30 -0.30 5.82 -10.29
C ASN A 30 1.02 5.06 -10.02
N HIS A 31 1.77 5.44 -8.98
CA HIS A 31 3.01 4.75 -8.60
C HIS A 31 2.77 3.67 -7.54
N PHE A 32 1.55 3.59 -7.00
CA PHE A 32 1.17 2.60 -6.01
C PHE A 32 0.44 1.41 -6.67
N CYS A 33 1.20 0.65 -7.45
CA CYS A 33 0.69 -0.47 -8.24
C CYS A 33 1.14 -1.82 -7.69
N CYS A 34 0.33 -2.84 -7.97
CA CYS A 34 0.67 -4.22 -7.68
C CYS A 34 1.83 -4.66 -8.58
N GLU A 35 2.94 -5.12 -8.00
CA GLU A 35 4.11 -5.57 -8.76
C GLU A 35 3.87 -6.85 -9.56
N VAL A 36 2.72 -7.50 -9.35
CA VAL A 36 2.39 -8.81 -9.93
C VAL A 36 1.51 -8.66 -11.17
N CYS A 37 0.57 -7.71 -11.13
CA CYS A 37 -0.38 -7.48 -12.22
C CYS A 37 -0.37 -6.06 -12.76
N ALA A 38 0.54 -5.20 -12.25
CA ALA A 38 0.61 -3.77 -12.52
C ALA A 38 -0.69 -2.99 -12.25
N TYR A 39 -1.67 -3.59 -11.54
CA TYR A 39 -2.94 -2.94 -11.25
C TYR A 39 -2.77 -1.92 -10.12
N PRO A 40 -3.33 -0.69 -10.23
CA PRO A 40 -3.16 0.32 -9.20
C PRO A 40 -3.93 -0.09 -7.94
N ILE A 41 -3.20 -0.29 -6.85
CA ILE A 41 -3.76 -0.71 -5.57
C ILE A 41 -4.64 0.41 -4.98
N ALA A 42 -4.39 1.65 -5.38
CA ALA A 42 -5.23 2.82 -5.11
C ALA A 42 -6.73 2.62 -5.39
N PHE A 43 -7.07 1.83 -6.42
CA PHE A 43 -8.45 1.52 -6.80
C PHE A 43 -8.94 0.18 -6.23
N SER A 44 -8.08 -0.55 -5.51
CA SER A 44 -8.45 -1.80 -4.84
C SER A 44 -9.00 -1.50 -3.45
N GLU A 45 -9.88 -2.35 -2.94
CA GLU A 45 -10.39 -2.24 -1.57
C GLU A 45 -9.25 -2.27 -0.55
N GLN A 46 -8.21 -3.09 -0.78
CA GLN A 46 -7.10 -3.33 0.13
C GLN A 46 -5.78 -3.59 -0.62
N GLY A 47 -4.71 -2.98 -0.12
CA GLY A 47 -3.33 -3.26 -0.52
C GLY A 47 -2.61 -4.12 0.49
N PHE A 48 -1.63 -4.91 0.03
CA PHE A 48 -0.79 -5.72 0.90
C PHE A 48 0.68 -5.53 0.54
N VAL A 49 1.55 -5.53 1.55
CA VAL A 49 3.00 -5.62 1.36
C VAL A 49 3.39 -7.05 1.67
N LEU A 50 3.98 -7.73 0.68
CA LEU A 50 4.51 -9.08 0.84
C LEU A 50 5.70 -9.06 1.81
N SER A 51 6.07 -10.19 2.38
CA SER A 51 7.27 -10.30 3.24
C SER A 51 8.54 -9.83 2.52
N ASP A 52 8.58 -9.92 1.19
CA ASP A 52 9.66 -9.46 0.31
C ASP A 52 9.70 -7.93 0.14
N GLY A 53 8.76 -7.19 0.73
CA GLY A 53 8.62 -5.74 0.58
C GLY A 53 7.85 -5.31 -0.68
N LYS A 54 7.46 -6.26 -1.54
CA LYS A 54 6.69 -6.01 -2.76
C LYS A 54 5.24 -5.65 -2.47
N LEU A 55 4.66 -4.79 -3.30
CA LEU A 55 3.25 -4.41 -3.22
C LEU A 55 2.39 -5.38 -4.02
N ALA A 56 1.32 -5.87 -3.40
CA ALA A 56 0.34 -6.74 -4.04
C ALA A 56 -1.10 -6.27 -3.74
N CYS A 57 -1.97 -6.32 -4.75
CA CYS A 57 -3.41 -6.12 -4.54
C CYS A 57 -4.02 -7.35 -3.84
N MET A 58 -5.19 -7.20 -3.19
CA MET A 58 -5.87 -8.32 -2.50
C MET A 58 -5.98 -9.60 -3.34
N LYS A 59 -6.25 -9.48 -4.65
CA LYS A 59 -6.36 -10.63 -5.56
C LYS A 59 -5.02 -11.36 -5.74
N CYS A 60 -3.95 -10.61 -6.02
CA CYS A 60 -2.61 -11.18 -6.20
C CYS A 60 -2.05 -11.69 -4.87
N PHE A 61 -2.28 -10.95 -3.78
CA PHE A 61 -1.92 -11.36 -2.44
C PHE A 61 -2.53 -12.71 -2.10
N ARG A 62 -3.85 -12.90 -2.27
CA ARG A 62 -4.52 -14.18 -2.01
C ARG A 62 -4.03 -15.32 -2.91
N ARG A 63 -3.57 -15.02 -4.13
CA ARG A 63 -3.04 -16.02 -5.08
C ARG A 63 -1.61 -16.44 -4.74
N LEU A 64 -0.77 -15.47 -4.37
CA LEU A 64 0.64 -15.69 -4.09
C LEU A 64 0.89 -16.12 -2.65
N ALA A 65 0.00 -15.76 -1.73
CA ALA A 65 0.08 -16.18 -0.35
C ALA A 65 0.15 -17.70 -0.34
N PRO A 66 1.27 -18.27 0.16
CA PRO A 66 1.34 -19.70 0.37
C PRO A 66 0.15 -19.98 1.28
N LYS A 67 -0.66 -20.94 0.88
CA LYS A 67 -1.72 -21.38 1.76
C LYS A 67 -1.00 -22.01 2.95
N CYS A 68 -0.79 -21.23 3.99
CA CYS A 68 -0.17 -21.64 5.23
C CYS A 68 -1.12 -22.67 5.85
N HIS A 69 -0.98 -23.94 5.49
CA HIS A 69 -1.78 -25.03 6.03
C HIS A 69 -1.06 -25.55 7.25
N ASN A 70 -1.76 -25.72 8.38
CA ASN A 70 -1.26 -26.62 9.40
C ASN A 70 -1.31 -28.08 8.88
N SER A 71 -0.76 -29.03 9.64
CA SER A 71 -0.81 -30.48 9.35
C SER A 71 -2.23 -31.04 9.17
N SER A 72 -3.26 -30.24 9.39
CA SER A 72 -4.69 -30.58 9.27
C SER A 72 -5.40 -29.83 8.13
N GLY A 73 -4.66 -29.10 7.27
CA GLY A 73 -5.24 -28.40 6.12
C GLY A 73 -6.04 -27.14 6.46
N ARG A 74 -6.01 -26.65 7.70
CA ARG A 74 -6.65 -25.37 8.05
C ARG A 74 -5.73 -24.20 7.67
N PRO A 75 -6.26 -23.14 7.02
CA PRO A 75 -5.50 -21.93 6.77
C PRO A 75 -5.14 -21.27 8.11
N LEU A 76 -3.84 -21.13 8.36
CA LEU A 76 -3.28 -20.34 9.45
C LEU A 76 -3.34 -18.86 9.04
N ASP A 77 -4.53 -18.27 8.98
CA ASP A 77 -4.64 -16.83 8.70
C ASP A 77 -3.94 -15.99 9.78
N ARG A 78 -3.94 -16.49 11.03
CA ARG A 78 -3.48 -15.75 12.20
C ARG A 78 -1.97 -15.72 12.43
N ASP A 79 -1.22 -16.68 11.87
CA ASP A 79 0.23 -16.81 12.06
C ASP A 79 1.04 -16.73 10.73
N CYS A 80 0.36 -16.57 9.59
CA CYS A 80 1.02 -16.49 8.29
C CYS A 80 1.56 -15.08 8.06
N GLN A 81 2.83 -14.86 8.41
CA GLN A 81 3.57 -13.59 8.23
C GLN A 81 3.88 -13.25 6.76
N TRP A 82 3.15 -13.83 5.80
CA TRP A 82 3.48 -13.73 4.39
C TRP A 82 3.19 -12.35 3.77
N GLY A 83 2.35 -11.55 4.43
CA GLY A 83 2.31 -10.12 4.16
C GLY A 83 1.48 -9.33 5.15
N GLN A 84 1.73 -8.04 5.16
CA GLN A 84 1.10 -7.07 6.04
C GLN A 84 0.04 -6.30 5.27
N LEU A 85 -1.17 -6.23 5.83
CA LEU A 85 -2.24 -5.41 5.28
C LEU A 85 -1.82 -3.94 5.32
N LEU A 86 -1.91 -3.31 4.16
CA LEU A 86 -1.66 -1.90 3.97
C LEU A 86 -3.00 -1.18 4.16
N MET A 87 -3.41 -1.03 5.42
CA MET A 87 -4.58 -0.24 5.85
C MET A 87 -4.34 1.27 5.76
N ASP A 88 -3.19 1.70 5.26
CA ASP A 88 -2.82 3.09 5.28
C ASP A 88 -3.78 3.88 4.37
N HIS A 89 -4.44 4.84 5.00
CA HIS A 89 -5.60 5.54 4.47
C HIS A 89 -5.20 6.17 3.14
N VAL A 90 -5.94 5.85 2.07
CA VAL A 90 -5.87 6.62 0.82
C VAL A 90 -6.33 8.04 1.19
N LEU A 91 -5.38 8.92 1.47
CA LEU A 91 -5.64 10.32 1.80
C LEU A 91 -6.06 11.02 0.51
N LYS A 92 -7.37 11.07 0.29
CA LYS A 92 -7.96 11.82 -0.83
C LYS A 92 -7.82 13.33 -0.63
N ASP A 93 -7.59 13.79 0.61
CA ASP A 93 -7.44 15.20 0.97
C ASP A 93 -6.02 15.49 1.47
N VAL A 94 -5.13 15.83 0.53
CA VAL A 94 -3.74 16.20 0.82
C VAL A 94 -3.61 17.53 1.58
N ASP A 95 -4.67 18.35 1.62
CA ASP A 95 -4.71 19.60 2.39
C ASP A 95 -4.73 19.36 3.92
N ASN A 96 -5.11 18.17 4.38
CA ASN A 96 -5.16 17.83 5.81
C ASN A 96 -3.92 17.05 6.31
N ALA A 97 -2.97 16.76 5.40
CA ALA A 97 -1.72 16.04 5.71
C ALA A 97 -0.56 17.00 6.05
N VAL A 98 -0.82 18.31 6.12
CA VAL A 98 0.16 19.26 6.64
C VAL A 98 0.17 19.10 8.16
N PRO A 99 1.21 18.53 8.80
CA PRO A 99 1.44 18.88 10.19
C PRO A 99 1.60 20.39 10.20
N THR A 100 0.67 21.08 10.84
CA THR A 100 0.83 22.49 11.21
C THR A 100 2.07 22.55 12.08
N ASP A 101 3.22 22.78 11.44
CA ASP A 101 4.46 23.12 12.12
C ASP A 101 4.23 24.52 12.70
N TYR A 102 4.33 24.60 14.02
CA TYR A 102 4.24 25.81 14.83
C TYR A 102 5.52 26.63 14.70
#